data_AF-A0A0N0KIH1-F1
#
_entry.id   AF-A0A0N0KIH1-F1
#
_cell.length_a   1.000
_cell.length_b   1.000
_cell.length_c   1.000
_cell.angle_alpha   90.00
_cell.angle_beta   90.00
_cell.angle_gamma   90.00
#
_symmetry.space_group_name_H-M   'P 1'
#
loop_
_entity.id
_entity.type
_entity.pdbx_description
1 polymer ?
#
loop_
_entity_poly.entity_id
_entity_poly.type
_entity_poly.pdbx_seq_one_letter_code
_entity_poly.pdbx_strand_id
1 'polypeptide(L)'
;MRLGTLIVLMAAAVAMGGCDLGQGSPGPRGEQGPEGPAGPPGPPGKDGVSASSIRTVTSTSCVSNGCPTSCDSGETLVSALCVGSSSARFSDTITVERGVLTARCGPTSSSIVVSCARQ
;
A
#
# COMPACT_ATOMS: atom_id res chain seq x y z
N MET A 1 28.02 -80.85 41.03
CA MET A 1 26.63 -81.10 40.61
C MET A 1 25.90 -79.82 40.17
N ARG A 2 26.52 -78.95 39.34
CA ARG A 2 25.85 -77.76 38.75
C ARG A 2 26.40 -77.40 37.35
N LEU A 3 27.05 -78.34 36.67
CA LEU A 3 27.62 -78.12 35.33
C LEU A 3 26.97 -79.00 34.25
N GLY A 4 26.29 -80.09 34.63
CA GLY A 4 25.62 -81.00 33.68
C GLY A 4 24.19 -80.58 33.30
N THR A 5 23.52 -79.74 34.10
CA THR A 5 22.14 -79.30 33.85
C THR A 5 22.01 -78.20 32.80
N LEU A 6 23.10 -77.49 32.47
CA LEU A 6 23.11 -76.43 31.44
C LEU A 6 23.18 -76.98 30.01
N ILE A 7 23.72 -78.18 29.81
CA ILE A 7 23.89 -78.75 28.45
C ILE A 7 22.58 -79.35 27.95
N VAL A 8 21.74 -79.89 28.84
CA VAL A 8 20.47 -80.54 28.46
C VAL A 8 19.39 -79.54 28.02
N LEU A 9 19.45 -78.29 28.50
CA LEU A 9 18.49 -77.24 28.12
C LEU A 9 18.76 -76.63 26.74
N MET A 10 19.98 -76.74 26.20
CA MET A 10 20.32 -76.17 24.90
C MET A 10 19.99 -77.08 23.71
N ALA A 11 19.73 -78.37 23.94
CA ALA A 11 19.50 -79.35 22.87
C ALA A 11 18.04 -79.47 22.41
N ALA A 12 17.08 -78.85 23.11
CA ALA A 12 15.64 -78.96 22.78
C ALA A 12 15.10 -77.84 21.85
N ALA A 13 15.95 -76.92 21.38
CA ALA A 13 15.49 -75.72 20.64
C ALA A 13 15.72 -75.78 19.12
N VAL A 14 16.14 -76.90 18.55
CA VAL A 14 16.45 -77.00 17.11
C VAL A 14 15.43 -77.90 16.40
N ALA A 15 14.20 -77.42 16.23
CA ALA A 15 13.20 -78.15 15.43
C ALA A 15 12.11 -77.31 14.74
N MET A 16 12.23 -75.98 14.63
CA MET A 16 11.27 -75.15 13.86
C MET A 16 11.98 -74.02 13.13
N GLY A 17 12.70 -74.35 12.06
CA GLY A 17 13.32 -73.38 11.16
C GLY A 17 12.85 -73.62 9.73
N GLY A 18 11.57 -73.38 9.46
CA GLY A 18 11.00 -73.50 8.12
C GLY A 18 9.72 -72.70 8.01
N CYS A 19 9.81 -71.55 7.33
CA CYS A 19 8.78 -70.77 6.62
C CYS A 19 9.00 -69.25 6.77
N ASP A 20 10.09 -68.71 6.19
CA ASP A 20 10.20 -67.27 5.92
C ASP A 20 10.73 -67.02 4.51
N LEU A 21 10.11 -67.70 3.53
CA LEU A 21 10.18 -67.31 2.13
C LEU A 21 8.97 -66.42 1.83
N GLY A 22 8.97 -65.18 2.28
CA GLY A 22 7.93 -64.25 1.83
C GLY A 22 7.69 -63.04 2.71
N GLN A 23 8.53 -62.02 2.56
CA GLN A 23 8.02 -60.70 2.24
C GLN A 23 9.17 -59.85 1.75
N GLY A 24 9.20 -59.60 0.44
CA GLY A 24 10.04 -58.53 -0.11
C GLY A 24 9.69 -57.24 0.62
N SER A 25 10.70 -56.52 1.08
CA SER A 25 10.52 -55.24 1.76
C SER A 25 9.64 -54.31 0.91
N PRO A 26 8.70 -53.56 1.51
CA PRO A 26 7.96 -52.53 0.79
C PRO A 26 8.92 -51.64 0.02
N GLY A 27 8.63 -51.39 -1.26
CA GLY A 27 9.45 -50.54 -2.10
C GLY A 27 9.59 -49.13 -1.51
N PRO A 28 10.65 -48.40 -1.86
CA PRO A 28 10.85 -47.04 -1.38
C PRO A 28 9.66 -46.16 -1.77
N ARG A 29 9.33 -45.19 -0.90
CA ARG A 29 8.30 -44.19 -1.19
C ARG A 29 8.73 -43.39 -2.43
N GLY A 30 7.80 -43.21 -3.36
CA GLY A 30 8.05 -42.38 -4.56
C GLY A 30 8.43 -40.94 -4.19
N GLU A 31 9.18 -40.30 -5.08
CA GLU A 31 9.59 -38.90 -4.89
C GLU A 31 8.38 -37.95 -4.83
N GLN A 32 8.58 -36.81 -4.15
CA GLN A 32 7.59 -35.75 -4.13
C GLN A 32 7.40 -35.21 -5.56
N GLY A 33 6.14 -34.98 -5.97
CA GLY A 33 5.84 -34.37 -7.25
C GLY A 33 6.40 -32.94 -7.36
N PRO A 34 6.53 -32.41 -8.59
CA PRO A 34 7.01 -31.04 -8.79
C PRO A 34 6.08 -30.01 -8.17
N GLU A 35 6.61 -28.80 -7.92
CA GLU A 35 5.79 -27.66 -7.52
C GLU A 35 4.75 -27.33 -8.60
N GLY A 36 3.56 -26.89 -8.18
CA GLY A 36 2.52 -26.44 -9.09
C GLY A 36 2.91 -25.13 -9.81
N PRO A 37 2.24 -24.79 -10.91
CA PRO A 37 2.47 -23.52 -11.59
C PRO A 37 2.09 -22.32 -10.71
N ALA A 38 2.71 -21.17 -10.97
CA ALA A 38 2.32 -19.92 -10.34
C ALA A 38 0.84 -19.58 -10.63
N GLY A 39 0.18 -18.96 -9.65
CA GLY A 39 -1.20 -18.49 -9.80
C GLY A 39 -1.32 -17.33 -10.81
N PRO A 40 -2.53 -17.03 -11.30
CA PRO A 40 -2.74 -15.92 -12.21
C PRO A 40 -2.45 -14.57 -11.53
N PRO A 41 -2.14 -13.51 -12.30
CA PRO A 41 -2.05 -12.15 -11.78
C PRO A 41 -3.33 -11.71 -11.08
N GLY A 42 -3.19 -10.87 -10.05
CA GLY A 42 -4.34 -10.24 -9.38
C GLY A 42 -5.11 -9.27 -10.29
N PRO A 43 -6.35 -8.90 -9.95
CA PRO A 43 -7.12 -7.95 -10.72
C PRO A 43 -6.47 -6.54 -10.70
N PRO A 44 -6.73 -5.71 -11.72
CA PRO A 44 -6.34 -4.30 -11.70
C PRO A 44 -6.85 -3.57 -10.45
N GLY A 45 -6.07 -2.60 -9.97
CA GLY A 45 -6.52 -1.70 -8.91
C GLY A 45 -7.72 -0.86 -9.34
N LYS A 46 -8.52 -0.40 -8.37
CA LYS A 46 -9.62 0.53 -8.65
C LYS A 46 -9.08 1.89 -9.12
N ASP A 47 -9.80 2.54 -10.03
CA ASP A 47 -9.50 3.90 -10.44
C ASP A 47 -9.60 4.87 -9.26
N GLY A 48 -8.73 5.88 -9.24
CA GLY A 48 -8.78 6.95 -8.26
C GLY A 48 -10.01 7.85 -8.49
N VAL A 49 -10.78 8.12 -7.44
CA VAL A 49 -11.91 9.06 -7.51
C VAL A 49 -11.37 10.49 -7.56
N SER A 50 -11.41 11.12 -8.73
CA SER A 50 -11.26 12.59 -8.84
C SER A 50 -12.53 13.26 -8.33
N ALA A 51 -12.64 13.41 -7.01
CA ALA A 51 -13.60 14.35 -6.45
C ALA A 51 -13.01 15.76 -6.65
N SER A 52 -13.47 16.48 -7.66
CA SER A 52 -13.14 17.91 -7.87
C SER A 52 -13.79 18.78 -6.80
N SER A 53 -13.51 18.51 -5.53
CA SER A 53 -13.85 19.37 -4.40
C SER A 53 -13.05 20.66 -4.42
N ILE A 54 -12.05 20.79 -5.31
CA ILE A 54 -11.22 21.97 -5.48
C ILE A 54 -11.59 22.66 -6.79
N ARG A 55 -11.95 23.95 -6.71
CA ARG A 55 -12.09 24.83 -7.87
C ARG A 55 -11.08 25.96 -7.82
N THR A 56 -10.86 26.58 -8.96
CA THR A 56 -9.91 27.68 -9.10
C THR A 56 -10.64 28.99 -9.39
N VAL A 57 -10.28 30.05 -8.68
CA VAL A 57 -10.76 31.41 -8.86
C VAL A 57 -9.59 32.28 -9.32
N THR A 58 -9.68 32.86 -10.50
CA THR A 58 -8.62 33.72 -11.04
C THR A 58 -9.07 35.17 -11.06
N SER A 59 -8.22 36.08 -10.60
CA SER A 59 -8.44 37.52 -10.68
C SER A 59 -7.24 38.22 -11.30
N THR A 60 -7.52 39.19 -12.17
CA THR A 60 -6.52 40.03 -12.85
C THR A 60 -6.56 41.48 -12.37
N SER A 61 -7.38 41.79 -11.36
CA SER A 61 -7.55 43.13 -10.79
C SER A 61 -6.43 43.52 -9.82
N CYS A 62 -5.17 43.33 -10.23
CA CYS A 62 -3.97 43.44 -9.40
C CYS A 62 -3.44 44.88 -9.30
N VAL A 63 -4.31 45.89 -9.44
CA VAL A 63 -3.99 47.28 -9.12
C VAL A 63 -3.52 47.41 -7.65
N SER A 64 -3.15 48.60 -7.18
CA SER A 64 -2.47 48.90 -5.90
C SER A 64 -2.86 48.10 -4.63
N ASN A 65 -4.01 47.43 -4.61
CA ASN A 65 -4.51 46.57 -3.54
C ASN A 65 -4.28 45.05 -3.76
N GLY A 66 -3.57 44.63 -4.81
CA GLY A 66 -3.05 43.28 -4.95
C GLY A 66 -4.07 42.18 -5.28
N CYS A 67 -5.04 42.39 -6.17
CA CYS A 67 -6.04 41.38 -6.55
C CYS A 67 -6.73 40.71 -5.33
N PRO A 68 -7.47 41.46 -4.49
CA PRO A 68 -8.18 40.84 -3.37
C PRO A 68 -9.13 39.75 -3.90
N THR A 69 -8.85 38.50 -3.54
CA THR A 69 -9.61 37.34 -4.03
C THR A 69 -9.94 36.42 -2.88
N SER A 70 -11.21 36.05 -2.76
CA SER A 70 -11.73 35.16 -1.72
C SER A 70 -12.51 34.01 -2.34
N CYS A 71 -12.65 32.92 -1.59
CA CYS A 71 -13.50 31.79 -1.94
C CYS A 71 -14.96 32.05 -1.54
N ASP A 72 -15.90 31.31 -2.13
CA ASP A 72 -17.33 31.46 -1.80
C ASP A 72 -17.67 30.88 -0.41
N SER A 73 -18.90 31.17 0.05
CA SER A 73 -19.44 30.56 1.27
C SER A 73 -19.47 29.03 1.15
N GLY A 74 -18.87 28.33 2.12
CA GLY A 74 -18.74 26.88 2.12
C GLY A 74 -17.50 26.36 1.39
N GLU A 75 -16.53 27.23 1.14
CA GLU A 75 -15.22 26.85 0.62
C GLU A 75 -14.10 27.34 1.54
N THR A 76 -12.97 26.64 1.48
CA THR A 76 -11.73 26.94 2.19
C THR A 76 -10.68 27.33 1.18
N LEU A 77 -10.02 28.47 1.40
CA LEU A 77 -8.86 28.86 0.62
C LEU A 77 -7.71 27.90 0.94
N VAL A 78 -7.34 27.06 -0.02
CA VAL A 78 -6.24 26.09 0.11
C VAL A 78 -4.91 26.72 -0.26
N SER A 79 -4.90 27.45 -1.38
CA SER A 79 -3.71 28.15 -1.84
C SER A 79 -4.08 29.35 -2.70
N ALA A 80 -3.16 30.31 -2.77
CA ALA A 80 -3.28 31.46 -3.64
C ALA A 80 -1.92 31.70 -4.31
N LEU A 81 -1.91 31.73 -5.63
CA LEU A 81 -0.73 31.86 -6.47
C LEU A 81 -0.76 33.20 -7.19
N CYS A 82 0.23 34.04 -6.92
CA CYS A 82 0.46 35.30 -7.57
C CYS A 82 1.34 35.09 -8.81
N VAL A 83 0.81 35.40 -9.98
CA VAL A 83 1.50 35.24 -11.26
C VAL A 83 1.94 36.62 -11.75
N GLY A 84 3.25 36.78 -11.98
CA GLY A 84 3.84 37.92 -12.67
C GLY A 84 4.33 37.52 -14.08
N SER A 85 5.09 38.39 -14.73
CA SER A 85 5.57 38.18 -16.11
C SER A 85 6.57 37.03 -16.27
N SER A 86 7.35 36.72 -15.22
CA SER A 86 8.44 35.73 -15.27
C SER A 86 8.42 34.72 -14.12
N SER A 87 7.46 34.82 -13.21
CA SER A 87 7.43 34.00 -12.01
C SER A 87 6.03 33.86 -11.42
N ALA A 88 5.78 32.73 -10.77
CA ALA A 88 4.64 32.53 -9.89
C ALA A 88 5.14 32.35 -8.46
N ARG A 89 4.44 32.95 -7.49
CA ARG A 89 4.75 32.92 -6.06
C ARG A 89 3.48 32.58 -5.29
N PHE A 90 3.58 32.07 -4.07
CA PHE A 90 2.41 32.06 -3.19
C PHE A 90 2.08 33.49 -2.74
N SER A 91 0.81 33.75 -2.45
CA SER A 91 0.38 34.98 -1.81
C SER A 91 0.93 35.03 -0.39
N ASP A 92 1.73 36.06 -0.10
CA ASP A 92 2.27 36.31 1.23
C ASP A 92 1.27 37.02 2.16
N THR A 93 0.11 37.43 1.62
CA THR A 93 -0.91 38.21 2.33
C THR A 93 -2.25 37.52 2.26
N ILE A 94 -2.58 36.80 3.35
CA ILE A 94 -3.90 36.21 3.55
C ILE A 94 -4.54 36.90 4.75
N THR A 95 -5.68 37.55 4.51
CA THR A 95 -6.45 38.26 5.54
C THR A 95 -7.73 37.51 5.82
N VAL A 96 -8.13 37.47 7.09
CA VAL A 96 -9.38 36.83 7.51
C VAL A 96 -10.32 37.91 8.02
N GLU A 97 -11.46 38.07 7.34
CA GLU A 97 -12.51 38.99 7.77
C GLU A 97 -13.83 38.21 7.87
N ARG A 98 -14.43 38.17 9.08
CA ARG A 98 -15.69 37.45 9.33
C ARG A 98 -15.68 35.97 8.85
N GLY A 99 -14.52 35.31 8.96
CA GLY A 99 -14.35 33.91 8.53
C GLY A 99 -14.09 33.71 7.03
N VAL A 100 -14.02 34.79 6.24
CA VAL A 100 -13.69 34.75 4.82
C VAL A 100 -12.19 34.99 4.65
N LEU A 101 -11.49 34.00 4.07
CA LEU A 101 -10.08 34.08 3.69
C LEU A 101 -9.96 34.86 2.37
N THR A 102 -9.29 36.01 2.43
CA THR A 102 -8.99 36.85 1.25
C THR A 102 -7.48 36.89 1.03
N ALA A 103 -7.03 36.36 -0.09
CA ALA A 103 -5.64 36.42 -0.53
C ALA A 103 -5.39 37.70 -1.36
N ARG A 104 -4.17 38.23 -1.23
CA ARG A 104 -3.67 39.39 -1.98
C ARG A 104 -2.24 39.16 -2.44
N CYS A 105 -1.91 39.70 -3.61
CA CYS A 105 -0.60 39.67 -4.21
C CYS A 105 0.15 40.99 -4.08
N GLY A 106 1.47 40.93 -4.17
CA GLY A 106 2.30 42.14 -4.26
C GLY A 106 2.09 42.90 -5.57
N PRO A 107 2.53 44.17 -5.64
CA PRO A 107 2.28 45.08 -6.76
C PRO A 107 2.93 44.66 -8.09
N THR A 108 3.80 43.64 -8.06
CA THR A 108 4.50 43.10 -9.24
C THR A 108 3.73 41.96 -9.93
N SER A 109 2.57 41.57 -9.39
CA SER A 109 1.76 40.47 -9.91
C SER A 109 0.75 40.97 -10.94
N SER A 110 0.58 40.25 -12.03
CA SER A 110 -0.42 40.53 -13.06
C SER A 110 -1.75 39.82 -12.80
N SER A 111 -1.73 38.70 -12.09
CA SER A 111 -2.93 37.96 -11.70
C SER A 111 -2.73 37.14 -10.44
N ILE A 112 -3.82 36.73 -9.82
CA ILE A 112 -3.86 35.75 -8.73
C ILE A 112 -4.75 34.58 -9.11
N VAL A 113 -4.34 33.39 -8.73
CA VAL A 113 -5.03 32.12 -8.95
C VAL A 113 -5.24 31.48 -7.58
N VAL A 114 -6.48 31.43 -7.11
CA VAL A 114 -6.85 30.91 -5.78
C VAL A 114 -7.51 29.55 -5.93
N SER A 115 -7.00 28.55 -5.22
CA SER A 115 -7.60 27.22 -5.13
C SER A 115 -8.51 27.15 -3.91
N CYS A 116 -9.79 26.94 -4.15
CA CYS A 116 -10.84 26.87 -3.15
C CYS A 116 -11.35 25.42 -3.03
N ALA A 117 -11.24 24.84 -1.84
CA ALA A 117 -11.78 23.51 -1.55
C ALA A 117 -13.15 23.62 -0.88
N ARG A 118 -14.15 22.89 -1.37
CA ARG A 118 -15.45 22.74 -0.73
C ARG A 118 -15.27 22.05 0.62
N GLN A 119 -15.88 22.62 1.66
CA GLN A 119 -15.93 22.05 3.00
C GLN A 119 -16.96 20.91 3.07
#